data_AF-A0A969QUY2-F1
#
_entry.id   AF-A0A969QUY2-F1
#
_cell.length_a   1.000
_cell.length_b   1.000
_cell.length_c   1.000
_cell.angle_alpha   90.00
_cell.angle_beta   90.00
_cell.angle_gamma   90.00
#
_symmetry.space_group_name_H-M   'P 1'
#
loop_
_entity.id
_entity.type
_entity.pdbx_description
1 polymer ?
#
loop_
_entity_poly.entity_id
_entity_poly.type
_entity_poly.pdbx_seq_one_letter_code
_entity_poly.pdbx_strand_id
1 'polypeptide(L)'
;MGEAKRRQELARLGDVEPMVLDTLGGRIHVRWDETARATPNAQLAFFAEFLKATGLYDRWLESCPLSYESSNAPRKADVLGTWLLSILAGHKR
;
A
#
# COMPACT_ATOMS: atom_id res chain seq x y z
N MET A 1 -8.94 -38.99 12.82
CA MET A 1 -9.79 -37.87 13.31
C MET A 1 -9.10 -36.50 13.22
N GLY A 2 -7.76 -36.39 13.31
CA GLY A 2 -7.05 -35.10 13.30
C GLY A 2 -6.91 -34.41 11.94
N GLU A 3 -6.70 -35.15 10.85
CA GLU A 3 -6.46 -34.56 9.51
C GLU A 3 -7.68 -33.85 8.93
N ALA A 4 -8.88 -34.39 9.14
CA ALA A 4 -10.13 -33.76 8.69
C ALA A 4 -10.39 -32.43 9.40
N LYS A 5 -10.10 -32.36 10.71
CA LYS A 5 -10.23 -31.14 11.50
C LYS A 5 -9.22 -30.07 11.04
N ARG A 6 -7.97 -30.48 10.78
CA ARG A 6 -6.91 -29.60 10.24
C ARG A 6 -7.27 -29.05 8.86
N ARG A 7 -7.89 -29.87 8.00
CA ARG A 7 -8.32 -29.46 6.66
C ARG A 7 -9.51 -28.48 6.71
N GLN A 8 -10.45 -28.68 7.64
CA GLN A 8 -11.54 -27.73 7.88
C GLN A 8 -11.05 -26.40 8.45
N GLU A 9 -10.06 -26.42 9.35
CA GLU A 9 -9.46 -25.22 9.92
C GLU A 9 -8.71 -24.40 8.85
N LEU A 10 -7.89 -25.06 8.03
CA LEU A 10 -7.23 -24.42 6.88
C LEU A 10 -8.22 -23.85 5.85
N ALA A 11 -9.35 -24.51 5.61
CA ALA A 11 -10.39 -24.00 4.73
C ALA A 11 -11.06 -22.73 5.30
N ARG A 12 -11.29 -22.69 6.61
CA ARG A 12 -11.86 -21.53 7.31
C ARG A 12 -10.94 -20.30 7.27
N LEU A 13 -9.64 -20.52 7.36
CA LEU A 13 -8.63 -19.46 7.25
C LEU A 13 -8.56 -18.85 5.85
N GLY A 14 -8.92 -19.61 4.82
CA GLY A 14 -8.99 -19.13 3.43
C GLY A 14 -10.21 -18.27 3.11
N ASP A 15 -11.20 -18.21 4.00
CA ASP A 15 -12.53 -17.61 3.80
C ASP A 15 -12.64 -16.16 4.33
N VAL A 16 -11.50 -15.52 4.63
CA VAL A 16 -11.50 -14.11 5.04
C VAL A 16 -11.78 -13.23 3.83
N GLU A 17 -12.92 -12.55 3.86
CA GLU A 17 -13.29 -11.54 2.86
C GLU A 17 -12.17 -10.51 2.69
N PRO A 18 -11.76 -10.19 1.44
CA PRO A 18 -10.73 -9.20 1.20
C PRO A 18 -11.12 -7.85 1.77
N MET A 19 -10.20 -7.23 2.50
CA MET A 19 -10.31 -5.85 2.92
C MET A 19 -10.16 -4.94 1.71
N VAL A 20 -11.09 -4.01 1.53
CA VAL A 20 -11.04 -3.02 0.47
C VAL A 20 -10.41 -1.75 1.03
N LEU A 21 -9.29 -1.31 0.44
CA LEU A 21 -8.59 -0.09 0.83
C LEU A 21 -8.64 0.92 -0.30
N ASP A 22 -8.92 2.17 0.01
CA ASP A 22 -8.85 3.27 -0.94
C ASP A 22 -7.52 4.01 -0.78
N THR A 23 -6.63 3.89 -1.77
CA THR A 23 -5.29 4.52 -1.75
C THR A 23 -5.16 5.65 -2.76
N LEU A 24 -4.02 6.36 -2.71
CA LEU A 24 -3.65 7.41 -3.66
C LEU A 24 -3.57 6.89 -5.12
N GLY A 25 -3.17 5.62 -5.29
CA GLY A 25 -3.07 4.95 -6.59
C GLY A 25 -4.34 4.26 -7.06
N GLY A 26 -5.44 4.36 -6.29
CA GLY A 26 -6.70 3.68 -6.56
C GLY A 26 -7.06 2.65 -5.48
N ARG A 27 -8.12 1.90 -5.75
CA ARG A 27 -8.65 0.89 -4.84
C ARG A 27 -7.83 -0.40 -4.93
N ILE A 28 -7.52 -0.99 -3.78
CA ILE A 28 -6.82 -2.27 -3.67
C ILE A 28 -7.58 -3.21 -2.75
N HIS A 29 -7.48 -4.51 -3.02
CA HIS A 29 -8.04 -5.57 -2.17
C HIS A 29 -6.90 -6.30 -1.46
N VAL A 30 -6.95 -6.36 -0.14
CA VAL A 30 -5.93 -6.95 0.71
C VAL A 30 -6.52 -8.14 1.46
N ARG A 31 -5.82 -9.28 1.41
CA ARG A 31 -6.16 -10.48 2.17
C ARG A 31 -4.93 -10.97 2.91
N TRP A 32 -5.13 -11.40 4.15
CA TRP A 32 -4.09 -12.06 4.93
C TRP A 32 -3.92 -13.50 4.46
N ASP A 33 -2.67 -13.89 4.24
CA ASP A 33 -2.29 -15.29 4.02
C ASP A 33 -1.54 -15.75 5.26
N GLU A 34 -2.17 -16.61 6.06
CA GLU A 34 -1.59 -17.14 7.30
C GLU A 34 -0.42 -18.09 7.07
N THR A 35 -0.27 -18.59 5.84
CA THR A 35 0.82 -19.50 5.46
C THR A 35 2.00 -18.78 4.82
N ALA A 36 1.79 -17.54 4.36
CA ALA A 36 2.83 -16.72 3.77
C ALA A 36 3.75 -16.12 4.84
N ARG A 37 5.01 -15.90 4.45
CA ARG A 37 5.93 -15.10 5.27
C ARG A 37 5.48 -13.63 5.25
N ALA A 38 5.64 -12.95 6.38
CA ALA A 38 5.40 -11.52 6.46
C ALA A 38 6.22 -10.77 5.40
N THR A 39 5.55 -9.94 4.60
CA THR A 39 6.22 -9.07 3.63
C THR A 39 6.38 -7.67 4.22
N PRO A 40 7.56 -7.03 4.12
CA PRO A 40 7.76 -5.68 4.62
C PRO A 40 6.80 -4.67 3.98
N ASN A 41 6.41 -4.92 2.72
CA ASN A 41 5.63 -3.98 1.91
C ASN A 41 4.11 -4.11 2.10
N ALA A 42 3.59 -5.22 2.66
CA ALA A 42 2.15 -5.40 2.82
C ALA A 42 1.52 -4.30 3.69
N GLN A 43 2.21 -3.86 4.74
CA GLN A 43 1.71 -2.80 5.62
C GLN A 43 1.64 -1.43 4.92
N LEU A 44 2.40 -1.22 3.84
CA LEU A 44 2.39 0.04 3.09
C LEU A 44 1.04 0.32 2.42
N ALA A 45 0.24 -0.72 2.12
CA ALA A 45 -1.11 -0.58 1.59
C ALA A 45 -2.01 0.23 2.54
N PHE A 46 -1.98 -0.11 3.83
CA PHE A 46 -2.74 0.58 4.87
C PHE A 46 -2.19 1.99 5.15
N PHE A 47 -0.88 2.16 5.08
CA PHE A 47 -0.29 3.49 5.19
C PHE A 47 -0.70 4.41 4.03
N ALA A 48 -0.79 3.87 2.81
CA ALA A 48 -1.26 4.63 1.65
C ALA A 48 -2.75 5.03 1.78
N GLU A 49 -3.59 4.17 2.35
CA GLU A 49 -4.97 4.52 2.69
C GLU A 49 -5.02 5.61 3.76
N PHE A 50 -4.19 5.52 4.81
CA PHE A 50 -4.09 6.57 5.82
C PHE A 50 -3.72 7.93 5.20
N LEU A 51 -2.75 7.97 4.29
CA LEU A 51 -2.33 9.20 3.61
C LEU A 51 -3.47 9.82 2.80
N LYS A 52 -4.29 8.97 2.14
CA LYS A 52 -5.47 9.41 1.39
C LYS A 52 -6.58 9.89 2.32
N ALA A 53 -6.93 9.11 3.33
CA ALA A 53 -8.01 9.42 4.28
C ALA A 53 -7.75 10.73 5.04
N THR A 54 -6.48 11.05 5.33
CA THR A 54 -6.07 12.27 6.02
C THR A 54 -5.82 13.47 5.09
N GLY A 55 -5.73 13.23 3.77
CA GLY A 55 -5.31 14.23 2.79
C GLY A 55 -3.87 14.75 2.99
N LEU A 56 -3.04 14.03 3.75
CA LEU A 56 -1.66 14.46 4.03
C LEU A 56 -0.81 14.51 2.76
N TYR A 57 -1.00 13.53 1.88
CA TYR A 57 -0.26 13.48 0.62
C TYR A 57 -0.64 14.63 -0.30
N ASP A 58 -1.93 14.95 -0.42
CA ASP A 58 -2.40 16.06 -1.26
C ASP A 58 -1.85 17.41 -0.79
N ARG A 59 -1.94 17.68 0.53
CA ARG A 59 -1.33 18.90 1.11
C ARG A 59 0.18 18.97 0.87
N TRP A 60 0.87 17.84 0.90
CA TRP A 60 2.29 17.78 0.58
C TRP A 60 2.58 18.04 -0.91
N LEU A 61 1.76 17.51 -1.83
CA LEU A 61 1.87 17.81 -3.26
C LEU A 61 1.66 19.30 -3.56
N GLU A 62 0.66 19.90 -2.93
CA GLU A 62 0.30 21.32 -3.09
C GLU A 62 1.40 22.25 -2.56
N SER A 63 1.94 21.95 -1.38
CA SER A 63 3.01 22.73 -0.75
C SER A 63 4.41 22.47 -1.34
N CYS A 64 4.56 21.45 -2.20
CA CYS A 64 5.86 21.12 -2.76
C CYS A 64 6.38 22.22 -3.71
N PRO A 65 7.58 22.79 -3.45
CA PRO A 65 8.13 23.89 -4.26
C PRO A 65 8.60 23.46 -5.64
N LEU A 66 8.56 22.16 -5.95
CA LEU A 66 8.97 21.61 -7.24
C LEU A 66 8.04 22.12 -8.34
N SER A 67 8.63 22.77 -9.34
CA SER A 67 7.97 23.25 -10.55
C SER A 67 8.69 22.70 -11.77
N TYR A 68 7.92 22.31 -12.79
CA TYR A 68 8.44 21.82 -14.06
C TYR A 68 7.89 22.68 -15.19
N GLU A 69 8.76 23.05 -16.13
CA GLU A 69 8.41 23.89 -17.28
C GLU A 69 8.26 23.09 -18.58
N SER A 70 8.85 21.89 -18.64
CA SER A 70 8.82 21.04 -19.83
C SER A 70 7.54 20.22 -19.88
N SER A 71 6.94 20.11 -21.08
CA SER A 71 5.80 19.21 -21.34
C SER A 71 6.14 17.73 -21.18
N ASN A 72 7.44 17.39 -21.19
CA ASN A 72 7.91 16.01 -21.01
C ASN A 72 8.24 15.68 -19.54
N ALA A 73 8.03 16.63 -18.62
CA ALA A 73 8.32 16.40 -17.22
C ALA A 73 7.27 15.48 -16.56
N PRO A 74 7.69 14.60 -15.61
CA PRO A 74 6.76 13.79 -14.84
C PRO A 74 5.89 14.68 -13.94
N ARG A 75 4.73 14.16 -13.49
CA ARG A 75 3.91 14.90 -12.52
C ARG A 75 4.61 14.91 -11.17
N LYS A 76 4.41 15.96 -10.37
CA LYS A 76 4.95 16.02 -9.00
C LYS A 76 4.58 14.78 -8.18
N ALA A 77 3.35 14.26 -8.35
CA ALA A 77 2.88 13.06 -7.69
C ALA A 77 3.72 11.82 -8.04
N ASP A 78 4.11 11.66 -9.31
CA ASP A 78 4.91 10.51 -9.74
C ASP A 78 6.29 10.51 -9.07
N VAL A 79 6.91 11.70 -8.98
CA VAL A 79 8.23 11.88 -8.34
C VAL A 79 8.15 11.72 -6.83
N LEU A 80 7.24 12.44 -6.17
CA LEU A 80 7.11 12.41 -4.71
C LEU A 80 6.60 11.06 -4.21
N GLY A 81 5.71 10.41 -4.94
CA GLY A 81 5.25 9.05 -4.63
C GLY A 81 6.39 8.03 -4.73
N THR A 82 7.18 8.08 -5.80
CA THR A 82 8.36 7.20 -5.96
C THR A 82 9.40 7.43 -4.86
N TRP A 83 9.64 8.70 -4.52
CA TRP A 83 10.58 9.06 -3.46
C TRP A 83 10.12 8.55 -2.09
N LEU A 84 8.84 8.76 -1.75
CA LEU A 84 8.23 8.27 -0.52
C LEU A 84 8.34 6.74 -0.42
N LEU A 85 7.97 6.01 -1.48
CA LEU A 85 8.06 4.56 -1.50
C LEU A 85 9.51 4.07 -1.33
N SER A 86 10.48 4.76 -1.95
CA SER A 86 11.90 4.43 -1.79
C SER A 86 12.37 4.56 -0.35
N ILE A 87 11.97 5.63 0.35
CA ILE A 87 12.27 5.83 1.78
C ILE A 87 11.65 4.70 2.61
N LEU A 88 10.38 4.37 2.36
CA LEU A 88 9.66 3.31 3.06
C LEU A 88 10.28 1.92 2.80
N ALA A 89 10.89 1.73 1.63
CA ALA A 89 11.68 0.54 1.29
C ALA A 89 13.09 0.52 1.94
N GLY A 90 13.42 1.52 2.77
CA GLY A 90 14.68 1.59 3.50
C GLY A 90 15.85 2.17 2.71
N HIS A 91 15.60 2.79 1.54
CA HIS A 91 16.65 3.45 0.79
C HIS A 91 17.14 4.69 1.54
N LYS A 92 18.45 4.86 1.56
CA LYS A 92 19.15 6.01 2.13
C LYS A 92 19.94 6.73 1.03
N ARG A 93 20.29 7.99 1.31
CA ARG A 93 21.22 8.76 0.48
C ARG A 93 22.64 8.18 0.53
#